data_AF-A0AAW5L6H9-F1
#
_entry.id   AF-A0AAW5L6H9-F1
#
_cell.length_a   1.000
_cell.length_b   1.000
_cell.length_c   1.000
_cell.angle_alpha   90.00
_cell.angle_beta   90.00
_cell.angle_gamma   90.00
#
_symmetry.space_group_name_H-M   'P 1'
#
loop_
_entity.id
_entity.type
_entity.pdbx_description
1 polymer ?
#
loop_
_entity_poly.entity_id
_entity_poly.type
_entity_poly.pdbx_seq_one_letter_code
_entity_poly.pdbx_strand_id
1 'polypeptide(L)' 'MLFMLDEIMTPREAADRRGVSLEALRMKLKRSNKIEDLIKEGKLKYYRPEGNVRGEWIITVEAMNVLFPLKNKR' A
#
# COMPACT_ATOMS: atom_id res chain seq x y z
N MET A 1 4.52 -5.24 17.67
CA MET A 1 5.37 -5.44 16.48
C MET A 1 6.05 -4.11 16.20
N LEU A 2 7.38 -4.02 16.28
CA LEU A 2 8.09 -2.83 15.80
C LEU A 2 8.14 -2.93 14.28
N PHE A 3 7.62 -1.93 13.58
CA PHE A 3 7.88 -1.77 12.16
C PHE A 3 9.19 -1.01 12.00
N MET A 4 10.10 -1.54 11.21
CA MET A 4 11.27 -0.77 10.82
C MET A 4 10.85 0.24 9.74
N LEU A 5 11.40 1.46 9.77
CA LEU A 5 10.96 2.53 8.84
C LEU A 5 11.17 2.16 7.37
N ASP A 6 12.10 1.25 7.07
CA ASP A 6 12.34 0.71 5.73
C ASP A 6 11.23 -0.22 5.23
N GLU A 7 10.44 -0.80 6.14
CA GLU A 7 9.29 -1.66 5.84
C GLU A 7 8.01 -0.87 5.54
N ILE A 8 8.01 0.43 5.82
CA ILE A 8 6.90 1.35 5.56
C ILE A 8 7.26 2.24 4.37
N MET A 9 6.28 2.51 3.52
CA MET A 9 6.46 3.26 2.29
C MET A 9 5.30 4.23 2.07
N THR A 10 5.64 5.39 1.52
CA THR A 10 4.68 6.23 0.80
C THR A 10 4.22 5.52 -0.48
N PRO A 11 3.11 5.95 -1.10
CA PRO A 11 2.63 5.32 -2.33
C PRO A 11 3.61 5.47 -3.49
N ARG A 12 4.42 6.55 -3.48
CA ARG A 12 5.45 6.79 -4.48
C ARG A 12 6.60 5.78 -4.32
N GLU A 13 7.10 5.60 -3.10
CA GLU A 13 8.16 4.61 -2.82
C GLU A 13 7.68 3.18 -3.11
N ALA A 14 6.46 2.84 -2.71
CA ALA A 14 5.89 1.52 -2.96
C ALA A 14 5.76 1.21 -4.47
N ALA A 15 5.28 2.19 -5.25
CA ALA A 15 5.19 2.07 -6.70
C ALA A 15 6.59 1.89 -7.35
N ASP A 16 7.54 2.72 -6.95
CA ASP A 16 8.92 2.71 -7.45
C ASP A 16 9.63 1.38 -7.15
N ARG A 17 9.67 0.97 -5.87
CA ARG A 17 10.30 -0.30 -5.45
C ARG A 17 9.68 -1.52 -6.13
N ARG A 18 8.38 -1.47 -6.45
CA ARG A 18 7.68 -2.58 -7.10
C ARG A 18 7.80 -2.56 -8.63
N GLY A 19 8.22 -1.45 -9.22
CA GLY A 19 8.25 -1.27 -10.67
C GLY A 19 6.85 -1.15 -11.29
N VAL A 20 5.88 -0.58 -10.57
CA VAL A 20 4.52 -0.33 -11.07
C VAL A 20 4.25 1.18 -11.16
N SER A 21 3.36 1.59 -12.07
CA SER A 21 2.96 3.00 -12.10
C SER A 21 2.18 3.38 -10.84
N LEU A 22 2.34 4.63 -10.39
CA LEU A 22 1.58 5.17 -9.27
C LEU A 22 0.06 5.09 -9.51
N GLU A 23 -0.38 5.26 -10.76
CA GLU A 23 -1.79 5.09 -11.13
C GLU A 23 -2.27 3.65 -10.98
N ALA A 24 -1.47 2.66 -11.40
CA ALA A 24 -1.81 1.25 -11.22
C ALA A 24 -1.94 0.90 -9.72
N LEU A 25 -1.05 1.42 -8.88
CA LEU A 25 -1.15 1.28 -7.42
C LEU A 25 -2.44 1.92 -6.89
N ARG A 26 -2.76 3.16 -7.30
CA ARG A 26 -4.00 3.84 -6.90
C ARG A 26 -5.26 3.10 -7.34
N MET A 27 -5.30 2.57 -8.56
CA MET A 27 -6.41 1.75 -9.04
C MET A 27 -6.53 0.46 -8.23
N LYS A 28 -5.41 -0.17 -7.89
CA LYS A 28 -5.39 -1.39 -7.08
C LYS A 28 -5.93 -1.14 -5.66
N LEU A 29 -5.50 -0.04 -5.04
CA LEU A 29 -5.98 0.38 -3.71
C LEU A 29 -7.48 0.70 -3.71
N LYS A 30 -8.04 1.19 -4.83
CA LYS A 30 -9.49 1.46 -4.94
C LYS A 30 -10.34 0.21 -5.21
N ARG A 31 -9.78 -0.80 -5.88
CA ARG A 31 -10.55 -1.95 -6.41
C ARG A 31 -10.31 -3.27 -5.68
N SER A 32 -9.26 -3.38 -4.87
CA SER A 32 -8.94 -4.63 -4.20
C SER A 32 -9.91 -4.90 -3.06
N ASN A 33 -10.46 -6.11 -3.01
CA ASN A 33 -11.26 -6.60 -1.89
C ASN A 33 -10.44 -6.89 -0.62
N LYS A 34 -9.11 -6.82 -0.67
CA LYS A 34 -8.20 -7.12 0.45
C LYS A 34 -7.86 -5.89 1.31
N ILE A 35 -8.38 -4.72 0.94
CA ILE A 35 -7.99 -3.44 1.57
C ILE A 35 -8.42 -3.38 3.02
N GLU A 36 -9.66 -3.77 3.31
CA GLU A 36 -10.17 -3.78 4.69
C GLU A 36 -9.38 -4.74 5.58
N ASP A 37 -9.05 -5.93 5.08
CA ASP A 37 -8.27 -6.93 5.81
C ASP A 37 -6.85 -6.42 6.09
N LEU A 38 -6.20 -5.83 5.09
CA LEU A 38 -4.86 -5.23 5.26
C LEU A 38 -4.87 -4.07 6.27
N ILE A 39 -5.95 -3.31 6.37
CA ILE A 39 -6.10 -2.26 7.39
C ILE A 39 -6.28 -2.89 8.77
N LYS A 40 -7.14 -3.90 8.92
CA LYS A 40 -7.37 -4.61 10.19
C LYS A 40 -6.10 -5.29 10.70
N GLU A 41 -5.30 -5.84 9.80
CA GLU A 41 -4.00 -6.46 10.11
C GLU A 41 -2.88 -5.44 10.39
N GLY A 42 -3.13 -4.13 10.25
CA GLY A 42 -2.15 -3.08 10.50
C GLY A 42 -1.08 -2.93 9.40
N LYS A 43 -1.31 -3.51 8.22
CA LYS A 43 -0.37 -3.50 7.07
C LYS A 43 -0.61 -2.34 6.11
N LEU A 44 -1.78 -1.72 6.19
CA LEU A 44 -2.17 -0.59 5.34
C LEU A 44 -2.90 0.44 6.19
N LYS A 45 -2.63 1.72 5.96
CA LYS A 45 -3.34 2.81 6.63
C LYS A 45 -3.65 3.92 5.63
N TYR A 46 -4.87 4.45 5.70
CA TYR A 46 -5.23 5.70 5.05
C TYR A 46 -5.35 6.79 6.10
N TYR A 47 -4.60 7.87 5.95
CA TYR A 47 -4.66 9.03 6.81
C TYR A 47 -5.21 10.22 6.03
N ARG A 48 -6.25 10.85 6.54
CA ARG A 48 -6.81 12.08 5.98
C ARG A 48 -7.00 13.06 7.13
N PRO A 49 -6.26 14.18 7.17
CA PRO A 49 -6.51 15.23 8.14
C PRO A 49 -7.91 15.82 7.95
N GLU A 50 -8.50 16.31 9.03
CA GLU A 50 -9.78 17.03 8.98
C GLU A 50 -9.65 18.29 8.10
N GLY A 51 -10.68 18.58 7.30
CA GLY A 51 -10.68 19.71 6.37
C GLY A 51 -9.88 19.51 5.07
N ASN A 52 -9.05 18.47 4.95
CA ASN A 52 -8.32 18.20 3.71
C ASN A 52 -9.16 17.43 2.69
N VAL A 53 -8.97 17.74 1.41
CA VAL A 53 -9.65 17.04 0.31
C VAL A 53 -8.96 15.70 -0.02
N ARG A 54 -7.65 15.62 0.20
CA ARG A 54 -6.84 14.43 -0.12
C ARG A 54 -6.24 13.84 1.14
N GLY A 55 -6.29 12.52 1.25
CA GLY A 55 -5.54 11.76 2.23
C GLY A 55 -4.36 11.02 1.60
N GLU A 56 -3.55 10.44 2.45
CA GLU A 56 -2.33 9.73 2.12
C GLU A 56 -2.42 8.27 2.55
N TRP A 57 -1.84 7.40 1.73
CA TRP A 57 -1.71 6.00 2.05
C TRP A 57 -0.33 5.74 2.66
N ILE A 58 -0.31 4.95 3.71
CA ILE A 58 0.89 4.43 4.37
C ILE A 58 0.83 2.91 4.15
N ILE A 59 1.84 2.38 3.47
CA ILE A 59 1.81 1.03 2.90
C ILE A 59 3.02 0.26 3.40
N THR A 60 2.82 -0.93 3.97
CA THR A 60 3.95 -1.81 4.31
C THR A 60 4.42 -2.62 3.11
N VAL A 61 5.65 -3.14 3.18
CA VAL A 61 6.18 -4.10 2.18
C VAL A 61 5.27 -5.33 2.08
N GLU A 62 4.75 -5.82 3.21
CA GLU A 62 3.81 -6.95 3.22
C GLU A 62 2.51 -6.64 2.46
N ALA A 63 1.91 -5.46 2.67
CA ALA A 63 0.72 -5.06 1.93
C ALA A 63 1.00 -5.04 0.42
N MET A 64 2.18 -4.56 0.00
CA MET A 64 2.58 -4.58 -1.40
C MET A 64 2.70 -6.00 -1.97
N ASN A 65 3.22 -6.95 -1.19
CA ASN A 65 3.30 -8.36 -1.61
C ASN A 65 1.91 -8.99 -1.77
N VAL A 66 0.94 -8.61 -0.93
CA VAL A 66 -0.44 -9.09 -1.03
C VAL A 66 -1.17 -8.47 -2.22
N LEU A 67 -0.99 -7.17 -2.46
CA LEU A 67 -1.64 -6.42 -3.53
C LEU A 67 -1.06 -6.77 -4.90
N PHE A 68 0.26 -6.85 -4.98
CA PHE A 68 1.02 -7.19 -6.18
C PHE A 68 1.87 -8.42 -5.89
N PRO A 69 1.31 -9.63 -5.90
CA PRO A 69 2.10 -10.84 -5.70
C PRO A 69 3.18 -10.95 -6.79
N LEU A 70 4.37 -11.41 -6.41
CA LEU A 70 5.39 -11.79 -7.40
C LEU A 70 4.77 -12.89 -8.26
N LYS A 71 4.77 -12.72 -9.59
CA LYS A 71 4.50 -13.85 -10.47
C LYS A 71 5.60 -14.87 -10.19
N ASN A 72 5.26 -16.01 -9.60
CA ASN A 72 6.16 -17.16 -9.65
C ASN A 72 6.49 -17.36 -11.13
N LYS A 73 7.78 -17.29 -11.47
CA LYS A 73 8.28 -17.82 -12.75
C LYS A 73 7.91 -19.30 -12.73
N ARG A 74 6.77 -19.64 -13.34
CA ARG A 74 6.48 -21.00 -13.80
C ARG A 74 7.20 -21.19 -15.12
#